data_AF-A0A8K0N761-F1
#
_entry.id   AF-A0A8K0N761-F1
#
_cell.length_a   1.000
_cell.length_b   1.000
_cell.length_c   1.000
_cell.angle_alpha   90.00
_cell.angle_beta   90.00
_cell.angle_gamma   90.00
#
_symmetry.space_group_name_H-M   'P 1'
#
loop_
_entity.id
_entity.type
_entity.pdbx_description
1 polymer ?
#
loop_
_entity_poly.entity_id
_entity_poly.type
_entity_poly.pdbx_seq_one_letter_code
_entity_poly.pdbx_strand_id
1 'polypeptide(L)'
;MQSAAKTSGRLIRNELLNSAWTGFFAGCLHTLSGPDHLAALAPLSIGRSRVESAIVGALWGCGHDAGQVIFGLLFLMLKDRLHIEVIRTWGTRIVGLTLLVIGAVGIMEASEVPTPCFALENGECDVSIIEPLDAGASGRKNLGFATFATGIVHGLQPDALMMVLPALALPSRWAGAAFLGMFLVGTVFAMGSYTVFIGSCTQALKERVPRITEKLTWVASLVAISMGLAILISQFFGFSLY
;
A
#
# COMPACT_ATOMS: atom_id res chain seq x y z
N MET A 1 -14.82 -9.65 48.12
CA MET A 1 -15.20 -9.93 46.72
C MET A 1 -15.03 -8.73 45.77
N GLN A 2 -15.36 -7.48 46.15
CA GLN A 2 -15.18 -6.30 45.27
C GLN A 2 -13.72 -5.97 44.87
N SER A 3 -12.74 -6.25 45.73
CA SER A 3 -11.31 -5.99 45.42
C SER A 3 -10.77 -6.91 44.33
N ALA A 4 -11.10 -8.20 44.37
CA ALA A 4 -10.67 -9.18 43.36
C ALA A 4 -11.27 -8.90 41.97
N ALA A 5 -12.53 -8.47 41.90
CA ALA A 5 -13.17 -8.08 40.64
C ALA A 5 -12.53 -6.83 40.00
N LYS A 6 -12.17 -5.82 40.81
CA LYS A 6 -11.44 -4.63 40.33
C LYS A 6 -10.04 -4.97 39.82
N THR A 7 -9.33 -5.87 40.51
CA THR A 7 -7.99 -6.31 40.10
C THR A 7 -8.03 -7.11 38.80
N SER A 8 -8.99 -8.03 38.65
CA SER A 8 -9.19 -8.80 37.41
C SER A 8 -9.56 -7.91 36.22
N GLY A 9 -10.45 -6.92 36.41
CA GLY A 9 -10.82 -5.97 35.35
C GLY A 9 -9.65 -5.08 34.91
N ARG A 10 -8.76 -4.70 35.84
CA ARG A 10 -7.56 -3.92 35.53
C ARG A 10 -6.51 -4.72 34.76
N LEU A 11 -6.34 -6.01 35.08
CA LEU A 11 -5.47 -6.92 34.36
C LEU A 11 -5.92 -7.11 32.90
N ILE A 12 -7.20 -7.41 32.68
CA ILE A 12 -7.78 -7.55 31.34
C ILE A 12 -7.63 -6.27 30.52
N ARG A 13 -7.86 -5.10 31.12
CA ARG A 13 -7.69 -3.81 30.44
C ARG A 13 -6.23 -3.57 30.04
N ASN A 14 -5.28 -3.89 30.91
CA ASN A 14 -3.87 -3.72 30.61
C ASN A 14 -3.41 -4.69 29.51
N GLU A 15 -3.88 -5.94 29.51
CA GLU A 15 -3.61 -6.90 28.45
C GLU A 15 -4.16 -6.43 27.09
N LEU A 16 -5.38 -5.90 27.07
CA LEU A 16 -5.98 -5.32 25.86
C LEU A 16 -5.18 -4.12 25.35
N LEU A 17 -4.81 -3.20 26.24
CA LEU A 17 -4.01 -2.02 25.89
C LEU A 17 -2.62 -2.41 25.36
N ASN A 18 -1.96 -3.38 26.00
CA ASN A 18 -0.66 -3.86 25.55
C ASN A 18 -0.76 -4.53 24.18
N SER A 19 -1.79 -5.35 23.96
CA SER A 19 -2.03 -6.01 22.69
C SER A 19 -2.34 -4.99 21.58
N ALA A 20 -3.14 -3.97 21.90
CA ALA A 20 -3.44 -2.84 21.02
C ALA A 20 -2.17 -2.07 20.63
N TRP A 21 -1.32 -1.69 21.59
CA TRP A 21 -0.05 -1.03 21.28
C TRP A 21 0.90 -1.90 20.46
N THR A 22 1.00 -3.18 20.83
CA THR A 22 1.82 -4.14 20.08
C THR A 22 1.33 -4.26 18.64
N GLY A 23 0.01 -4.35 18.44
CA GLY A 23 -0.61 -4.35 17.11
C GLY A 23 -0.27 -3.10 16.33
N PHE A 24 -0.47 -1.92 16.92
CA PHE A 24 -0.16 -0.64 16.28
C PHE A 24 1.30 -0.54 15.81
N PHE A 25 2.25 -0.86 16.69
CA PHE A 25 3.67 -0.83 16.33
C PHE A 25 4.05 -1.92 15.34
N ALA A 26 3.45 -3.11 15.44
CA ALA A 26 3.66 -4.19 14.47
C ALA A 26 3.15 -3.79 13.08
N GLY A 27 1.98 -3.17 12.97
CA GLY A 27 1.43 -2.65 11.71
C GLY A 27 2.31 -1.54 11.12
N CYS A 28 2.77 -0.61 11.97
CA CYS A 28 3.75 0.39 11.54
C CYS A 28 5.03 -0.28 11.01
N LEU A 29 5.63 -1.17 11.80
CA LEU A 29 6.89 -1.81 11.47
C LEU A 29 6.78 -2.67 10.21
N HIS A 30 5.70 -3.44 10.05
CA HIS A 30 5.43 -4.23 8.86
C HIS A 30 5.53 -3.37 7.61
N THR A 31 4.79 -2.26 7.57
CA THR A 31 4.79 -1.35 6.44
C THR A 31 6.13 -0.67 6.22
N LEU A 32 6.78 -0.17 7.28
CA LEU A 32 8.09 0.50 7.14
C LEU A 32 9.19 -0.48 6.71
N SER A 33 9.08 -1.75 7.09
CA SER A 33 10.03 -2.80 6.72
C SER A 33 9.81 -3.35 5.32
N GLY A 34 8.59 -3.25 4.78
CA GLY A 34 8.22 -3.66 3.42
C GLY A 34 8.72 -2.65 2.38
N PRO A 35 9.83 -2.93 1.66
CA PRO A 35 10.38 -1.95 0.71
C PRO A 35 9.49 -1.78 -0.53
N ASP A 36 8.64 -2.77 -0.82
CA ASP A 36 7.70 -2.83 -1.92
C ASP A 36 6.57 -1.80 -1.75
N HIS A 37 6.08 -1.64 -0.53
CA HIS A 37 5.06 -0.65 -0.18
C HIS A 37 5.57 0.78 -0.42
N LEU A 38 6.80 1.04 0.02
CA LEU A 38 7.47 2.31 -0.18
C LEU A 38 7.75 2.54 -1.68
N ALA A 39 8.24 1.52 -2.39
CA ALA A 39 8.55 1.60 -3.81
C ALA A 39 7.30 1.85 -4.67
N ALA A 40 6.15 1.29 -4.31
CA ALA A 40 4.87 1.55 -4.97
C ALA A 40 4.35 2.97 -4.71
N LEU A 41 4.41 3.43 -3.46
CA LEU A 41 3.84 4.72 -3.06
C LEU A 41 4.72 5.93 -3.37
N ALA A 42 6.03 5.75 -3.50
CA ALA A 42 6.97 6.82 -3.81
C ALA A 42 6.64 7.54 -5.14
N PRO A 43 6.58 6.87 -6.31
CA PRO A 43 6.23 7.52 -7.58
C PRO A 43 4.82 8.14 -7.54
N LEU A 44 3.88 7.54 -6.80
CA LEU A 44 2.53 8.08 -6.62
C LEU A 44 2.47 9.31 -5.70
N SER A 45 3.47 9.57 -4.84
CA SER A 45 3.39 10.67 -3.87
C SER A 45 4.23 11.88 -4.25
N ILE A 46 5.20 11.71 -5.15
CA ILE A 46 6.13 12.78 -5.55
C ILE A 46 5.38 13.94 -6.23
N GLY A 47 5.59 15.15 -5.72
CA GLY A 47 5.04 16.38 -6.30
C GLY A 47 3.56 16.65 -6.02
N ARG A 48 2.91 15.84 -5.17
CA ARG A 48 1.53 16.05 -4.68
C ARG A 48 1.50 16.87 -3.40
N SER A 49 0.36 17.50 -3.09
CA SER A 49 0.20 18.22 -1.83
C SER A 49 0.16 17.29 -0.62
N ARG A 50 0.33 17.83 0.59
CA ARG A 50 0.27 17.04 1.84
C ARG A 50 -1.02 16.25 1.97
N VAL A 51 -2.16 16.89 1.69
CA VAL A 51 -3.48 16.28 1.83
C VAL A 51 -3.69 15.19 0.77
N GLU A 52 -3.28 15.45 -0.47
CA GLU A 52 -3.39 14.45 -1.54
C GLU A 52 -2.51 13.23 -1.26
N SER A 53 -1.29 13.45 -0.79
CA SER A 53 -0.36 12.37 -0.44
C SER A 53 -0.88 11.56 0.75
N ALA A 54 -1.49 12.21 1.74
CA ALA A 54 -2.16 11.53 2.85
C ALA A 54 -3.31 10.65 2.35
N ILE A 55 -4.15 11.16 1.45
CA ILE A 55 -5.29 10.42 0.89
C ILE A 55 -4.81 9.22 0.07
N VAL A 56 -3.79 9.40 -0.78
CA VAL A 56 -3.20 8.30 -1.57
C VAL A 56 -2.65 7.21 -0.64
N GLY A 57 -1.87 7.60 0.38
CA GLY A 57 -1.32 6.65 1.35
C GLY A 57 -2.40 5.94 2.17
N ALA A 58 -3.42 6.67 2.62
CA ALA A 58 -4.51 6.09 3.38
C ALA A 58 -5.40 5.17 2.53
N LEU A 59 -5.73 5.55 1.29
CA LEU A 59 -6.51 4.70 0.38
C LEU A 59 -5.76 3.43 0.03
N TRP A 60 -4.47 3.55 -0.28
CA TRP A 60 -3.64 2.39 -0.57
C TRP A 60 -3.51 1.48 0.65
N GLY A 61 -3.30 2.05 1.85
CA GLY A 61 -3.24 1.30 3.10
C GLY A 61 -4.55 0.62 3.47
N CYS A 62 -5.69 1.29 3.31
CA CYS A 62 -7.00 0.66 3.51
C CYS A 62 -7.23 -0.48 2.51
N GLY A 63 -6.80 -0.30 1.26
CA GLY A 63 -6.87 -1.36 0.24
C GLY A 63 -6.01 -2.55 0.63
N HIS A 64 -4.76 -2.29 1.00
CA HIS A 64 -3.81 -3.28 1.47
C HIS A 64 -4.34 -4.08 2.66
N ASP A 65 -4.83 -3.40 3.69
CA ASP A 65 -5.48 -4.01 4.84
C ASP A 65 -6.68 -4.89 4.44
N ALA A 66 -7.53 -4.41 3.52
CA ALA A 66 -8.65 -5.19 3.01
C ALA A 66 -8.16 -6.47 2.29
N GLY A 67 -7.11 -6.37 1.46
CA GLY A 67 -6.45 -7.51 0.84
C GLY A 67 -5.93 -8.50 1.87
N GLN A 68 -5.24 -8.03 2.92
CA GLN A 68 -4.68 -8.88 3.97
C GLN A 68 -5.77 -9.60 4.77
N VAL A 69 -6.88 -8.92 5.08
CA VAL A 69 -8.02 -9.52 5.77
C VAL A 69 -8.70 -10.55 4.88
N ILE A 70 -8.93 -10.26 3.60
CA ILE A 70 -9.50 -11.21 2.63
C ILE A 70 -8.61 -12.45 2.53
N PHE A 71 -7.31 -12.26 2.35
CA PHE A 71 -6.34 -13.35 2.29
C PHE A 71 -6.34 -14.18 3.57
N GLY A 72 -6.28 -13.52 4.74
CA GLY A 72 -6.28 -14.18 6.04
C GLY A 72 -7.54 -15.01 6.28
N LEU A 73 -8.72 -14.50 5.92
CA LEU A 73 -9.98 -15.24 6.02
C LEU A 73 -10.02 -16.44 5.07
N LEU A 74 -9.61 -16.26 3.80
CA LEU A 74 -9.51 -17.34 2.83
C LEU A 74 -8.56 -18.43 3.30
N PHE A 75 -7.39 -18.04 3.84
CA PHE A 75 -6.43 -18.95 4.42
C PHE A 75 -7.04 -19.76 5.57
N LEU A 76 -7.73 -19.11 6.52
CA LEU A 76 -8.37 -19.80 7.63
C LEU A 76 -9.46 -20.78 7.19
N MET A 77 -10.25 -20.44 6.18
CA MET A 77 -11.34 -21.28 5.69
C MET A 77 -10.85 -22.47 4.85
N LEU A 78 -9.79 -22.29 4.06
CA LEU A 78 -9.30 -23.28 3.09
C LEU A 78 -7.91 -23.85 3.46
N LYS A 79 -7.44 -23.69 4.71
CA LYS A 79 -6.09 -24.10 5.14
C LYS A 79 -5.72 -25.55 4.80
N ASP A 80 -6.70 -26.45 4.82
CA ASP A 80 -6.49 -27.89 4.58
C ASP A 80 -6.61 -28.26 3.09
N ARG A 81 -6.93 -27.29 2.22
CA ARG A 81 -7.17 -27.48 0.76
C ARG A 81 -6.28 -26.62 -0.12
N LEU A 82 -5.64 -25.59 0.43
CA LEU A 82 -4.78 -24.67 -0.30
C LEU A 82 -3.32 -25.12 -0.28
N HIS A 83 -2.74 -25.31 -1.47
CA HIS A 83 -1.30 -25.40 -1.62
C HIS A 83 -0.71 -24.01 -1.40
N ILE A 84 -0.26 -23.73 -0.17
CA ILE A 84 0.26 -22.42 0.25
C ILE A 84 1.35 -21.92 -0.72
N GLU A 85 2.17 -22.83 -1.26
CA GLU A 85 3.21 -22.52 -2.25
C GLU A 85 2.66 -21.92 -3.55
N VAL A 86 1.52 -22.42 -4.04
CA VAL A 86 0.91 -21.94 -5.28
C VAL A 86 0.42 -20.50 -5.08
N ILE A 87 -0.29 -20.24 -3.99
CA ILE A 87 -0.78 -18.89 -3.69
C ILE A 87 0.40 -17.94 -3.44
N ARG A 88 1.43 -18.41 -2.73
CA ARG A 88 2.66 -17.64 -2.53
C ARG A 88 3.30 -17.23 -3.84
N THR A 89 3.44 -18.18 -4.76
CA THR A 89 4.00 -17.94 -6.09
C THR A 89 3.16 -16.92 -6.87
N TRP A 90 1.84 -17.11 -6.95
CA TRP A 90 0.96 -16.20 -7.69
C TRP A 90 0.86 -14.81 -7.06
N GLY A 91 0.74 -14.71 -5.74
CA GLY A 91 0.67 -13.43 -5.02
C GLY A 91 1.92 -12.59 -5.23
N THR A 92 3.10 -13.18 -5.04
CA THR A 92 4.37 -12.48 -5.25
C THR A 92 4.61 -12.08 -6.71
N ARG A 93 4.16 -12.89 -7.69
CA ARG A 93 4.21 -12.51 -9.11
C ARG A 93 3.33 -11.31 -9.42
N ILE A 94 2.10 -11.31 -8.89
CA ILE A 94 1.17 -10.20 -9.09
C ILE A 94 1.76 -8.92 -8.51
N VAL A 95 2.34 -8.97 -7.31
CA VAL A 95 3.02 -7.81 -6.71
C VAL A 95 4.18 -7.32 -7.57
N GLY A 96 5.04 -8.22 -8.05
CA GLY A 96 6.12 -7.87 -8.96
C GLY A 96 5.62 -7.17 -10.23
N LEU A 97 4.55 -7.67 -10.84
CA LEU A 97 3.91 -7.06 -12.01
C LEU A 97 3.28 -5.70 -11.67
N THR A 98 2.62 -5.55 -10.53
CA THR A 98 2.05 -4.27 -10.09
C THR A 98 3.13 -3.20 -9.92
N LEU A 99 4.29 -3.55 -9.35
CA LEU A 99 5.44 -2.64 -9.24
C LEU A 99 6.00 -2.23 -10.60
N LEU A 100 6.06 -3.15 -11.57
CA LEU A 100 6.44 -2.83 -12.95
C LEU A 100 5.46 -1.82 -13.57
N VAL A 101 4.15 -2.04 -13.41
CA VAL A 101 3.12 -1.15 -13.96
C VAL A 101 3.19 0.24 -13.30
N ILE A 102 3.27 0.31 -11.98
CA ILE A 102 3.38 1.59 -11.25
C ILE A 102 4.63 2.35 -11.67
N GLY A 103 5.77 1.66 -11.78
CA GLY A 103 7.01 2.28 -12.21
C GLY A 103 6.95 2.75 -13.67
N ALA A 104 6.39 1.95 -14.57
CA ALA A 104 6.20 2.34 -15.97
C ALA A 104 5.28 3.56 -16.11
N VAL A 105 4.14 3.58 -15.40
CA VAL A 105 3.24 4.75 -15.37
C VAL A 105 3.97 5.98 -14.82
N GLY A 106 4.74 5.85 -13.75
CA GLY A 106 5.51 6.98 -13.22
C GLY A 106 6.60 7.50 -14.17
N ILE A 107 7.19 6.63 -15.01
CA ILE A 107 8.11 7.06 -16.08
C ILE A 107 7.34 7.81 -17.17
N MET A 108 6.17 7.33 -17.57
CA MET A 108 5.32 8.00 -18.57
C MET A 108 4.92 9.39 -18.07
N GLU A 109 4.41 9.51 -16.83
CA GLU A 109 4.05 10.78 -16.22
C GLU A 109 5.25 11.74 -16.09
N ALA A 110 6.45 11.22 -15.86
CA ALA A 110 7.67 12.04 -15.78
C ALA A 110 8.25 12.41 -17.17
N SER A 111 7.86 11.70 -18.24
CA SER A 111 8.34 11.92 -19.61
C SER A 111 7.41 12.82 -20.42
N GLU A 112 6.15 12.96 -20.02
CA GLU A 112 5.24 13.96 -20.56
C GLU A 112 5.77 15.35 -20.21
N VAL A 113 6.46 15.97 -21.18
CA VAL A 113 6.95 17.34 -21.10
C VAL A 113 5.79 18.25 -20.69
N PRO A 114 5.92 19.10 -19.65
CA PRO A 114 4.95 20.14 -19.36
C PRO A 114 4.93 21.12 -20.55
N THR A 115 4.03 20.92 -21.52
CA THR A 115 3.73 21.94 -22.51
C THR A 115 2.97 23.07 -21.80
N PRO A 116 3.50 24.30 -21.76
CA PRO A 116 2.77 25.43 -21.22
C PRO A 116 1.63 25.79 -22.19
N CYS A 117 0.39 25.77 -21.68
CA CYS A 117 -0.83 26.39 -22.21
C CYS A 117 -1.17 26.22 -23.71
N PHE A 118 -2.29 25.54 -24.01
CA PHE A 118 -3.21 25.98 -25.06
C PHE A 118 -4.66 25.78 -24.61
N ALA A 119 -5.32 26.91 -24.30
CA ALA A 119 -6.75 27.02 -24.50
C ALA A 119 -7.00 27.03 -26.01
N LEU A 120 -7.84 26.12 -26.52
CA LEU A 120 -8.51 26.23 -27.82
C LEU A 120 -9.64 25.18 -27.91
N GLU A 121 -10.86 25.67 -27.64
CA GLU A 121 -12.05 25.63 -28.50
C GLU A 121 -12.32 24.40 -29.41
N ASN A 122 -13.48 23.76 -29.17
CA ASN A 122 -14.43 23.04 -30.06
C ASN A 122 -13.96 22.34 -31.36
N GLY A 123 -14.42 21.08 -31.54
CA GLY A 123 -14.70 20.49 -32.86
C GLY A 123 -14.75 18.95 -32.90
N GLU A 124 -15.94 18.38 -33.09
CA GLU A 124 -16.23 16.94 -33.29
C GLU A 124 -15.48 16.29 -34.49
N CYS A 125 -15.05 15.02 -34.34
CA CYS A 125 -15.35 13.85 -35.21
C CYS A 125 -14.38 12.65 -35.01
N ASP A 126 -14.92 11.62 -34.36
CA ASP A 126 -14.88 10.15 -34.62
C ASP A 126 -13.65 9.48 -35.29
N VAL A 127 -13.03 8.51 -34.57
CA VAL A 127 -12.79 7.10 -34.99
C VAL A 127 -11.90 6.36 -33.95
N SER A 128 -12.49 5.26 -33.47
CA SER A 128 -12.06 4.15 -32.60
C SER A 128 -10.57 3.80 -32.33
N ILE A 129 -10.39 3.32 -31.07
CA ILE A 129 -9.40 2.36 -30.50
C ILE A 129 -8.30 2.97 -29.62
N ILE A 130 -8.34 2.53 -28.35
CA ILE A 130 -7.59 2.92 -27.13
C ILE A 130 -8.07 4.23 -26.50
N GLU A 131 -9.11 4.15 -25.67
CA GLU A 131 -9.56 5.23 -24.77
C GLU A 131 -8.42 5.74 -23.87
N PRO A 132 -7.94 6.99 -24.03
CA PRO A 132 -7.33 7.74 -22.94
C PRO A 132 -8.46 8.52 -22.27
N LEU A 133 -9.19 7.84 -21.38
CA LEU A 133 -10.42 8.34 -20.76
C LEU A 133 -10.18 9.59 -19.89
N ASP A 134 -10.65 10.74 -20.39
CA ASP A 134 -11.35 11.81 -19.68
C ASP A 134 -10.69 12.41 -18.43
N ALA A 135 -9.69 13.24 -18.69
CA ALA A 135 -9.16 14.24 -17.77
C ALA A 135 -10.11 15.44 -17.64
N GLY A 136 -10.72 15.63 -16.47
CA GLY A 136 -11.40 16.90 -16.16
C GLY A 136 -12.17 16.91 -14.84
N ALA A 137 -12.95 15.87 -14.56
CA ALA A 137 -13.65 15.74 -13.27
C ALA A 137 -13.81 14.29 -12.79
N SER A 138 -13.67 13.30 -13.68
CA SER A 138 -13.73 11.87 -13.38
C SER A 138 -12.39 11.26 -12.94
N GLY A 139 -11.27 11.82 -13.43
CA GLY A 139 -9.92 11.31 -13.15
C GLY A 139 -9.53 11.23 -11.67
N ARG A 140 -9.99 12.16 -10.82
CA ARG A 140 -9.67 12.13 -9.37
C ARG A 140 -10.41 11.02 -8.62
N LYS A 141 -11.64 10.67 -9.05
CA LYS A 141 -12.45 9.58 -8.50
C LYS A 141 -11.82 8.23 -8.87
N ASN A 142 -11.42 8.10 -10.13
CA ASN A 142 -10.82 6.90 -10.70
C ASN A 142 -9.44 6.64 -10.11
N LEU A 143 -8.64 7.69 -9.87
CA LEU A 143 -7.34 7.56 -9.23
C LEU A 143 -7.45 7.05 -7.78
N GLY A 144 -8.46 7.52 -7.03
CA GLY A 144 -8.71 7.03 -5.67
C GLY A 144 -9.10 5.55 -5.65
N PHE A 145 -10.02 5.14 -6.52
CA PHE A 145 -10.42 3.73 -6.65
C PHE A 145 -9.27 2.85 -7.14
N ALA A 146 -8.50 3.29 -8.13
CA ALA A 146 -7.33 2.56 -8.62
C ALA A 146 -6.26 2.38 -7.53
N THR A 147 -6.02 3.41 -6.71
CA THR A 147 -5.09 3.35 -5.57
C THR A 147 -5.56 2.35 -4.52
N PHE A 148 -6.86 2.33 -4.20
CA PHE A 148 -7.44 1.35 -3.29
C PHE A 148 -7.39 -0.08 -3.85
N ALA A 149 -7.76 -0.26 -5.12
CA ALA A 149 -7.78 -1.56 -5.78
C ALA A 149 -6.37 -2.16 -5.92
N THR A 150 -5.39 -1.33 -6.30
CA THR A 150 -3.97 -1.74 -6.30
C THR A 150 -3.50 -2.09 -4.89
N GLY A 151 -3.94 -1.33 -3.87
CA GLY A 151 -3.75 -1.69 -2.47
C GLY A 151 -4.29 -3.09 -2.14
N ILE A 152 -5.53 -3.42 -2.52
CA ILE A 152 -6.10 -4.76 -2.32
C ILE A 152 -5.23 -5.83 -2.98
N VAL A 153 -4.87 -5.62 -4.23
CA VAL A 153 -4.03 -6.56 -4.99
C VAL A 153 -2.70 -6.80 -4.29
N HIS A 154 -2.09 -5.72 -3.76
CA HIS A 154 -0.83 -5.79 -3.03
C HIS A 154 -0.98 -6.48 -1.66
N GLY A 155 -2.07 -6.22 -0.94
CA GLY A 155 -2.38 -6.83 0.35
C GLY A 155 -2.78 -8.32 0.29
N LEU A 156 -3.07 -8.85 -0.90
CA LEU A 156 -3.23 -10.29 -1.12
C LEU A 156 -1.89 -11.05 -1.09
N GLN A 157 -0.78 -10.35 -0.83
CA GLN A 157 0.52 -10.96 -0.66
C GLN A 157 0.53 -11.90 0.57
N PRO A 158 1.34 -12.98 0.55
CA PRO A 158 1.38 -13.95 1.64
C PRO A 158 1.94 -13.42 2.96
N ASP A 159 2.47 -12.20 2.96
CA ASP A 159 2.90 -11.47 4.16
C ASP A 159 1.72 -11.13 5.08
N ALA A 160 0.48 -11.16 4.60
CA ALA A 160 -0.74 -11.11 5.41
C ALA A 160 -0.73 -12.13 6.57
N LEU A 161 -0.02 -13.25 6.42
CA LEU A 161 0.15 -14.24 7.49
C LEU A 161 0.94 -13.67 8.70
N MET A 162 1.83 -12.71 8.48
CA MET A 162 2.58 -12.03 9.55
C MET A 162 1.66 -11.22 10.47
N MET A 163 0.50 -10.78 9.98
CA MET A 163 -0.55 -10.15 10.79
C MET A 163 -1.40 -11.20 11.52
N VAL A 164 -1.83 -12.25 10.81
CA VAL A 164 -2.82 -13.20 11.33
C VAL A 164 -2.23 -14.15 12.37
N LEU A 165 -1.00 -14.63 12.18
CA LEU A 165 -0.39 -15.64 13.07
C LEU A 165 -0.18 -15.14 14.52
N PRO A 166 0.37 -13.93 14.77
CA PRO A 166 0.48 -13.41 16.13
C PRO A 166 -0.87 -13.24 16.82
N ALA A 167 -1.90 -12.82 16.08
CA ALA A 167 -3.25 -12.66 16.62
C ALA A 167 -3.88 -13.98 17.06
N LEU A 168 -3.61 -15.07 16.34
CA LEU A 168 -4.07 -16.43 16.68
C LEU A 168 -3.28 -17.05 17.84
N ALA A 169 -2.03 -16.62 18.04
CA ALA A 169 -1.19 -17.08 19.13
C ALA A 169 -1.56 -16.44 20.49
N LEU A 170 -2.31 -15.33 20.48
CA LEU A 170 -2.74 -14.67 21.71
C LEU A 170 -3.78 -15.51 22.46
N PRO A 171 -3.64 -15.67 23.79
CA PRO A 171 -4.50 -16.55 24.59
C PRO A 171 -5.95 -16.04 24.69
N SER A 172 -6.17 -14.74 24.50
CA SER A 172 -7.49 -14.10 24.55
C SER A 172 -7.93 -13.64 23.17
N ARG A 173 -9.15 -14.03 22.77
CA ARG A 173 -9.78 -13.59 21.52
C ARG A 173 -9.89 -12.07 21.42
N TRP A 174 -10.16 -11.41 22.54
CA TRP A 174 -10.26 -9.95 22.60
C TRP A 174 -8.88 -9.27 22.48
N ALA A 175 -7.83 -9.88 23.02
CA ALA A 175 -6.46 -9.43 22.83
C ALA A 175 -6.03 -9.58 21.36
N GLY A 176 -6.35 -10.71 20.73
CA GLY A 176 -6.14 -10.93 19.29
C GLY A 176 -6.89 -9.92 18.42
N ALA A 177 -8.16 -9.64 18.73
CA ALA A 177 -8.95 -8.64 18.02
C ALA A 177 -8.39 -7.21 18.19
N ALA A 178 -7.97 -6.85 19.41
CA ALA A 178 -7.35 -5.55 19.68
C ALA A 178 -6.00 -5.40 18.96
N PHE A 179 -5.19 -6.47 18.93
CA PHE A 179 -3.94 -6.52 18.17
C PHE A 179 -4.21 -6.32 16.67
N LEU A 180 -5.13 -7.09 16.07
CA LEU A 180 -5.46 -6.99 14.65
C LEU A 180 -6.01 -5.61 14.30
N GLY A 181 -7.00 -5.12 15.05
CA GLY A 181 -7.61 -3.82 14.78
C GLY A 181 -6.58 -2.69 14.81
N MET A 182 -5.68 -2.70 15.80
CA MET A 182 -4.62 -1.70 15.86
C MET A 182 -3.50 -1.93 14.86
N PHE A 183 -3.23 -3.16 14.43
CA PHE A 183 -2.32 -3.45 13.33
C PHE A 183 -2.77 -2.73 12.06
N LEU A 184 -4.05 -2.90 11.67
CA LEU A 184 -4.62 -2.22 10.50
C LEU A 184 -4.52 -0.69 10.63
N VAL A 185 -4.88 -0.13 11.81
CA VAL A 185 -4.71 1.30 12.08
C VAL A 185 -3.25 1.76 11.95
N GLY A 186 -2.31 0.95 12.45
CA GLY A 186 -0.87 1.19 12.34
C GLY A 186 -0.40 1.18 10.89
N THR A 187 -0.88 0.26 10.07
CA THR A 187 -0.60 0.17 8.64
C THR A 187 -1.03 1.45 7.92
N VAL A 188 -2.31 1.83 8.03
CA VAL A 188 -2.86 3.04 7.39
C VAL A 188 -2.15 4.30 7.87
N PHE A 189 -1.89 4.39 9.18
CA PHE A 189 -1.17 5.53 9.77
C PHE A 189 0.24 5.64 9.20
N ALA A 190 1.00 4.54 9.17
CA ALA A 190 2.35 4.51 8.62
C ALA A 190 2.36 4.92 7.15
N MET A 191 1.53 4.27 6.31
CA MET A 191 1.42 4.55 4.88
C MET A 191 1.08 6.00 4.59
N GLY A 192 0.06 6.54 5.28
CA GLY A 192 -0.29 7.96 5.18
C GLY A 192 0.83 8.89 5.64
N SER A 193 1.58 8.52 6.69
CA SER A 193 2.62 9.39 7.25
C SER A 193 3.84 9.55 6.32
N TYR A 194 4.38 8.46 5.77
CA TYR A 194 5.55 8.59 4.89
C TYR A 194 5.17 9.10 3.50
N THR A 195 3.95 8.86 3.00
CA THR A 195 3.50 9.49 1.74
C THR A 195 3.36 11.00 1.92
N VAL A 196 2.83 11.48 3.05
CA VAL A 196 2.83 12.90 3.40
C VAL A 196 4.25 13.45 3.46
N PHE A 197 5.18 12.71 4.04
CA PHE A 197 6.58 13.13 4.12
C PHE A 197 7.20 13.27 2.71
N ILE A 198 7.08 12.24 1.87
CA ILE A 198 7.56 12.25 0.48
C ILE A 198 6.91 13.39 -0.30
N GLY A 199 5.59 13.52 -0.24
CA GLY A 199 4.84 14.57 -0.92
C GLY A 199 5.25 15.96 -0.47
N SER A 200 5.35 16.20 0.83
CA SER A 200 5.75 17.51 1.38
C SER A 200 7.17 17.91 0.96
N CYS A 201 8.13 16.98 1.09
CA CYS A 201 9.53 17.23 0.73
C CYS A 201 9.67 17.50 -0.77
N THR A 202 8.98 16.71 -1.60
CA THR A 202 9.06 16.81 -3.06
C THR A 202 8.28 18.00 -3.61
N GLN A 203 7.15 18.39 -2.99
CA GLN A 203 6.40 19.59 -3.31
C GLN A 203 7.22 20.86 -3.02
N ALA A 204 7.82 20.93 -1.82
CA ALA A 204 8.69 22.05 -1.46
C ALA A 204 9.89 22.17 -2.40
N LEU A 205 10.41 21.05 -2.90
CA LEU A 205 11.49 21.01 -3.87
C LEU A 205 11.03 21.41 -5.28
N LYS A 206 9.80 21.04 -5.67
CA LYS A 206 9.17 21.42 -6.94
C LYS A 206 9.03 22.93 -7.09
N GLU A 207 8.62 23.62 -6.01
CA GLU A 207 8.46 25.07 -5.98
C GLU A 207 9.78 25.82 -6.22
N ARG A 208 10.93 25.20 -5.87
CA ARG A 208 12.26 25.79 -6.09
C ARG A 208 12.91 25.35 -7.40
N VAL A 209 12.83 24.07 -7.74
CA VAL A 209 13.51 23.49 -8.91
C VAL A 209 12.64 22.38 -9.53
N PRO A 210 11.78 22.69 -10.52
CA PRO A 210 10.80 21.73 -11.06
C PRO A 210 11.44 20.50 -11.71
N ARG A 211 12.62 20.64 -12.31
CA ARG A 211 13.39 19.53 -12.91
C ARG A 211 13.86 18.48 -11.89
N ILE A 212 13.93 18.82 -10.60
CA ILE A 212 14.35 17.83 -9.58
C ILE A 212 13.21 16.88 -9.25
N THR A 213 11.96 17.36 -9.23
CA THR A 213 10.78 16.51 -9.00
C THR A 213 10.63 15.48 -10.12
N GLU A 214 10.82 15.89 -11.38
CA GLU A 214 10.83 14.99 -12.54
C GLU A 214 11.89 13.88 -12.40
N LYS A 215 13.13 14.27 -12.04
CA LYS A 215 14.21 13.31 -11.78
C LYS A 215 13.90 12.38 -10.61
N LEU A 216 13.29 12.88 -9.55
CA LEU A 216 12.88 12.08 -8.39
C LEU A 216 11.82 11.05 -8.77
N THR A 217 10.81 11.43 -9.56
CA THR A 217 9.80 10.50 -10.07
C THR A 217 10.45 9.42 -10.93
N TRP A 218 11.35 9.79 -11.85
CA TRP A 218 12.13 8.84 -12.64
C TRP A 218 12.94 7.86 -11.79
N VAL A 219 13.66 8.35 -10.78
CA VAL A 219 14.43 7.50 -9.86
C VAL A 219 13.52 6.58 -9.07
N ALA A 220 12.42 7.09 -8.50
CA ALA A 220 11.46 6.30 -7.74
C ALA A 220 10.81 5.20 -8.61
N SER A 221 10.46 5.52 -9.85
CA SER A 221 9.95 4.56 -10.82
C SER A 221 10.96 3.50 -11.21
N LEU A 222 12.23 3.86 -11.40
CA LEU A 222 13.31 2.90 -11.66
C LEU A 222 13.51 1.96 -10.47
N VAL A 223 13.44 2.48 -9.23
CA VAL A 223 13.48 1.65 -8.02
C VAL A 223 12.31 0.67 -8.01
N ALA A 224 11.08 1.14 -8.26
CA ALA A 224 9.90 0.28 -8.35
C ALA A 224 10.04 -0.83 -9.41
N ILE A 225 10.50 -0.48 -10.61
CA ILE A 225 10.74 -1.46 -11.70
C ILE A 225 11.82 -2.46 -11.29
N SER A 226 12.95 -1.98 -10.77
CA SER A 226 14.06 -2.84 -10.38
C SER A 226 13.65 -3.84 -9.30
N MET A 227 12.83 -3.40 -8.35
CA MET A 227 12.30 -4.26 -7.29
C MET A 227 11.27 -5.25 -7.84
N GLY A 228 10.36 -4.82 -8.73
CA GLY A 228 9.43 -5.71 -9.42
C GLY A 228 10.17 -6.79 -10.23
N LEU A 229 11.20 -6.43 -10.99
CA LEU A 229 12.07 -7.38 -11.70
C LEU A 229 12.80 -8.32 -10.73
N ALA A 230 13.39 -7.80 -9.65
CA ALA A 230 14.08 -8.62 -8.66
C ALA A 230 13.15 -9.67 -8.05
N ILE A 231 11.91 -9.29 -7.71
CA ILE A 231 10.88 -10.20 -7.21
C ILE A 231 10.57 -11.29 -8.25
N LEU A 232 10.30 -10.92 -9.51
CA LEU A 232 9.96 -11.88 -10.57
C LEU A 232 11.13 -12.83 -10.90
N ILE A 233 12.35 -12.31 -10.95
CA ILE A 233 13.57 -13.09 -11.21
C ILE A 233 13.84 -14.06 -10.06
N SER A 234 13.75 -13.59 -8.81
CA SER A 234 14.00 -14.43 -7.63
C SER A 234 13.07 -15.66 -7.61
N GLN A 235 11.79 -15.46 -7.94
CA GLN A 235 10.81 -16.52 -8.12
C GLN A 235 11.15 -17.51 -9.24
N PHE A 236 11.73 -17.03 -10.35
CA PHE A 236 12.11 -17.89 -11.47
C PHE A 236 13.31 -18.78 -11.15
N PHE A 237 14.27 -18.28 -10.37
CA PHE A 237 15.45 -19.04 -9.95
C PHE A 237 15.24 -19.87 -8.66
N GLY A 238 14.05 -19.82 -8.06
CA GLY A 238 13.74 -20.55 -6.83
C GLY A 238 14.39 -19.96 -5.57
N PHE A 239 14.93 -18.74 -5.63
CA PHE A 239 15.43 -18.02 -4.46
C PHE A 239 14.30 -17.15 -3.90
N SER A 240 13.82 -17.41 -2.69
CA SER A 240 12.92 -16.48 -2.00
C SER A 240 13.76 -15.36 -1.40
N LEU A 241 13.58 -14.12 -1.87
CA LEU A 241 14.26 -12.95 -1.28
C LEU A 241 13.62 -12.51 0.05
N TYR A 242 12.63 -13.25 0.55
CA TYR A 242 12.04 -13.13 1.89
C TYR A 242 11.33 -14.43 2.30
#